data_AF-A0A9P6TYD0-F1
#
_entry.id   AF-A0A9P6TYD0-F1
#
_cell.length_a   1.000
_cell.length_b   1.000
_cell.length_c   1.000
_cell.angle_alpha   90.00
_cell.angle_beta   90.00
_cell.angle_gamma   90.00
#
_symmetry.space_group_name_H-M   'P 1'
#
loop_
_entity.id
_entity.type
_entity.pdbx_description
1 polymer ?
#
loop_
_entity_poly.entity_id
_entity_poly.type
_entity_poly.pdbx_seq_one_letter_code
_entity_poly.pdbx_strand_id
1 'polypeptide(L)'
;MWCNNCCLLFPLRGGAMWLASLSLVINAIGGVLLFLWGGYWFGSTSALIFAGFSVLQAVMAALAVLSLCNESYMLTRIYVYIEWIVAFIGTVRIGFMAYRLQANKDWIVSLCRGGVNEKGYSPMGTAAAFYCNTNIDTFIMFFIVGLVVDYVIQLYLYFVVWRYYVRMRLYPFSKASVVSYEQGLYDA
;
A
#
# COMPACT_ATOMS: atom_id res chain seq x y z
N MET A 1 -29.98 -11.75 1.46
CA MET A 1 -29.20 -12.22 2.63
C MET A 1 -27.73 -12.10 2.27
N TRP A 2 -27.07 -11.02 2.70
CA TRP A 2 -25.63 -10.87 2.49
C TRP A 2 -24.92 -11.74 3.52
N CYS A 3 -24.06 -12.62 3.06
CA CYS A 3 -23.38 -13.61 3.88
C CYS A 3 -22.46 -12.93 4.92
N ASN A 4 -22.79 -13.12 6.21
CA ASN A 4 -22.11 -12.49 7.35
C ASN A 4 -20.61 -12.79 7.44
N ASN A 5 -20.11 -13.81 6.74
CA ASN A 5 -18.68 -14.18 6.67
C ASN A 5 -18.08 -14.27 5.26
N CYS A 6 -18.82 -13.95 4.19
CA CYS A 6 -18.25 -14.14 2.86
C CYS A 6 -17.12 -13.14 2.58
N CYS A 7 -15.99 -13.65 2.10
CA CYS A 7 -14.73 -12.93 1.79
C CYS A 7 -13.99 -12.31 2.99
N LEU A 8 -14.26 -12.74 4.23
CA LEU A 8 -13.42 -12.39 5.39
C LEU A 8 -12.36 -13.47 5.60
N LEU A 9 -11.13 -13.20 5.17
CA LEU A 9 -9.98 -14.04 5.54
C LEU A 9 -9.54 -13.81 7.00
N PHE A 10 -9.86 -12.64 7.57
CA PHE A 10 -9.44 -12.24 8.92
C PHE A 10 -10.61 -11.69 9.76
N PRO A 11 -10.53 -11.74 11.11
CA PRO A 11 -11.54 -11.14 11.98
C PRO A 11 -11.70 -9.64 11.70
N LEU A 12 -12.96 -9.17 11.63
CA LEU A 12 -13.34 -7.83 11.12
C LEU A 12 -12.57 -6.65 11.73
N ARG A 13 -12.19 -6.72 13.01
CA ARG A 13 -11.49 -5.62 13.70
C ARG A 13 -9.99 -5.88 13.84
N GLY A 14 -9.61 -6.96 14.52
CA GLY A 14 -8.19 -7.30 14.74
C GLY A 14 -7.44 -7.59 13.44
N GLY A 15 -8.08 -8.28 12.50
CA GLY A 15 -7.54 -8.54 11.17
C GLY A 15 -7.34 -7.29 10.33
N ALA A 16 -8.31 -6.38 10.38
CA ALA A 16 -8.23 -5.09 9.71
C ALA A 16 -7.11 -4.21 10.27
N MET A 17 -6.92 -4.19 11.60
CA MET A 17 -5.83 -3.46 12.25
C MET A 17 -4.47 -4.01 11.84
N TRP A 18 -4.32 -5.34 11.77
CA TRP A 18 -3.07 -5.96 11.35
C TRP A 18 -2.75 -5.66 9.89
N LEU A 19 -3.73 -5.78 8.99
CA LEU A 19 -3.57 -5.42 7.58
C LEU A 19 -3.25 -3.95 7.36
N ALA A 20 -3.92 -3.05 8.09
CA ALA A 20 -3.65 -1.62 8.04
C ALA A 20 -2.22 -1.31 8.52
N SER A 21 -1.76 -1.97 9.58
CA SER A 21 -0.39 -1.82 10.09
C SER A 21 0.64 -2.34 9.10
N LEU A 22 0.39 -3.49 8.47
CA LEU A 22 1.25 -4.06 7.45
C LEU A 22 1.34 -3.13 6.23
N SER A 23 0.20 -2.64 5.74
CA SER A 23 0.15 -1.68 4.63
C SER A 23 0.90 -0.38 4.96
N LEU A 24 0.78 0.13 6.19
CA LEU A 24 1.53 1.29 6.66
C LEU A 24 3.03 1.05 6.57
N VAL A 25 3.52 -0.09 7.06
CA VAL A 25 4.96 -0.42 7.06
C VAL A 25 5.48 -0.59 5.64
N ILE A 26 4.78 -1.33 4.78
CA ILE A 26 5.19 -1.54 3.38
C ILE A 26 5.28 -0.20 2.63
N ASN A 27 4.25 0.65 2.76
CA ASN A 27 4.22 1.94 2.08
C ASN A 27 5.24 2.95 2.64
N ALA A 28 5.50 2.92 3.95
CA ALA A 28 6.55 3.73 4.56
C ALA A 28 7.94 3.33 4.04
N ILE A 29 8.25 2.04 4.04
CA ILE A 29 9.52 1.53 3.51
C ILE A 29 9.65 1.86 2.01
N GLY A 30 8.60 1.58 1.22
CA GLY A 30 8.57 1.91 -0.21
C GLY A 30 8.74 3.41 -0.48
N GLY A 31 8.16 4.27 0.34
CA GLY A 31 8.35 5.72 0.27
C GLY A 31 9.79 6.14 0.52
N VAL A 32 10.41 5.65 1.59
CA VAL A 32 11.82 5.93 1.93
C VAL A 32 12.76 5.46 0.81
N LEU A 33 12.55 4.25 0.28
CA LEU A 33 13.34 3.71 -0.83
C LEU A 33 13.23 4.58 -2.09
N LEU A 34 12.04 5.07 -2.42
CA LEU A 34 11.84 5.97 -3.56
C LEU A 34 12.45 7.35 -3.35
N PHE A 35 12.49 7.88 -2.13
CA PHE A 35 13.18 9.15 -1.85
C PHE A 35 14.70 9.04 -1.97
N LEU A 36 15.28 7.92 -1.53
CA LEU A 36 16.74 7.73 -1.58
C LEU A 36 17.23 7.31 -2.97
N TRP A 37 16.55 6.36 -3.61
CA TRP A 37 17.01 5.72 -4.85
C TRP A 37 16.07 5.91 -6.03
N GLY A 38 14.88 6.47 -5.86
CA GLY A 38 13.95 6.68 -6.98
C GLY A 38 14.53 7.58 -8.07
N GLY A 39 15.38 8.53 -7.70
CA GLY A 39 16.08 9.39 -8.67
C GLY A 39 16.99 8.61 -9.64
N TYR A 40 17.46 7.43 -9.25
CA TYR A 40 18.28 6.56 -10.08
C TYR A 40 17.42 5.81 -11.13
N TRP A 41 16.19 5.38 -10.77
CA TRP A 41 15.33 4.60 -11.66
C TRP A 41 14.44 5.44 -12.58
N PHE A 42 13.90 6.55 -12.05
CA PHE A 42 12.81 7.28 -12.72
C PHE A 42 13.19 8.69 -13.15
N GLY A 43 14.30 9.24 -12.65
CA GLY A 43 14.63 10.67 -12.69
C GLY A 43 14.14 11.41 -11.44
N SER A 44 14.69 12.60 -11.17
CA SER A 44 14.49 13.30 -9.89
C SER A 44 13.05 13.76 -9.63
N THR A 45 12.35 14.24 -10.65
CA THR A 45 11.00 14.83 -10.52
C THR A 45 9.91 13.78 -10.44
N SER A 46 9.97 12.75 -11.30
CA SER A 46 9.03 11.62 -11.30
C SER A 46 9.15 10.77 -10.03
N ALA A 47 10.37 10.54 -9.54
CA ALA A 47 10.62 9.83 -8.28
C ALA A 47 9.93 10.51 -7.09
N LEU A 48 9.93 11.84 -7.04
CA LEU A 48 9.33 12.59 -5.95
C LEU A 48 7.79 12.47 -5.94
N ILE A 49 7.17 12.49 -7.12
CA ILE A 49 5.71 12.26 -7.27
C ILE A 49 5.35 10.84 -6.79
N PHE A 50 6.13 9.85 -7.21
CA PHE A 50 5.96 8.46 -6.84
C PHE A 50 6.16 8.20 -5.34
N ALA A 51 7.16 8.83 -4.74
CA ALA A 51 7.43 8.75 -3.31
C ALA A 51 6.33 9.44 -2.50
N GLY A 52 5.86 10.61 -2.96
CA GLY A 52 4.74 11.33 -2.36
C GLY A 52 3.45 10.49 -2.34
N PHE A 53 3.19 9.70 -3.39
CA PHE A 53 2.06 8.79 -3.42
C PHE A 53 2.21 7.65 -2.39
N SER A 54 3.39 7.06 -2.23
CA SER A 54 3.63 6.06 -1.17
C SER A 54 3.37 6.64 0.23
N VAL A 55 3.77 7.90 0.46
CA VAL A 55 3.49 8.58 1.73
C VAL A 55 1.99 8.79 1.92
N LEU A 56 1.27 9.21 0.87
CA LEU A 56 -0.19 9.36 0.92
C LEU A 56 -0.86 8.03 1.30
N GLN A 57 -0.43 6.93 0.70
CA GLN A 57 -0.90 5.59 1.01
C GLN A 57 -0.62 5.20 2.47
N ALA A 58 0.57 5.50 2.98
CA ALA A 58 0.94 5.26 4.38
C ALA A 58 0.08 6.08 5.36
N VAL A 59 -0.23 7.33 5.03
CA VAL A 59 -1.14 8.19 5.82
C VAL A 59 -2.56 7.60 5.84
N MET A 60 -3.04 7.11 4.70
CA MET A 60 -4.35 6.44 4.62
C MET A 60 -4.39 5.16 5.46
N ALA A 61 -3.32 4.36 5.43
CA ALA A 61 -3.19 3.19 6.29
C ALA A 61 -3.16 3.56 7.79
N ALA A 62 -2.47 4.64 8.16
CA ALA A 62 -2.48 5.16 9.53
C ALA A 62 -3.88 5.64 9.95
N LEU A 63 -4.61 6.31 9.05
CA LEU A 63 -6.00 6.72 9.27
C LEU A 63 -6.89 5.50 9.50
N ALA A 64 -6.70 4.42 8.73
CA ALA A 64 -7.41 3.16 8.93
C ALA A 64 -7.15 2.58 10.32
N VAL A 65 -5.89 2.49 10.77
CA VAL A 65 -5.54 2.04 12.13
C VAL A 65 -6.24 2.89 13.18
N LEU A 66 -6.12 4.23 13.10
CA LEU A 66 -6.74 5.14 14.06
C LEU A 66 -8.28 5.02 14.08
N SER A 67 -8.90 4.86 12.92
CA SER A 67 -10.36 4.70 12.81
C SER A 67 -10.86 3.42 13.50
N LEU A 68 -10.13 2.31 13.34
CA LEU A 68 -10.45 1.01 13.92
C LEU A 68 -10.15 0.96 15.44
N CYS A 69 -9.10 1.67 15.88
CA CYS A 69 -8.76 1.78 17.31
C CYS A 69 -9.85 2.52 18.09
N ASN A 70 -10.29 3.67 17.57
CA ASN A 70 -11.26 4.54 18.24
C ASN A 70 -12.73 4.18 17.96
N GLU A 71 -12.98 3.18 17.11
CA GLU A 71 -14.32 2.83 16.61
C GLU A 71 -15.08 4.06 16.08
N SER A 72 -14.36 4.97 15.42
CA SER A 72 -14.89 6.28 15.03
C SER A 72 -15.63 6.18 13.70
N TYR A 73 -16.95 6.40 13.73
CA TYR A 73 -17.79 6.44 12.54
C TYR A 73 -17.33 7.50 11.54
N MET A 74 -16.94 8.69 12.02
CA MET A 74 -16.48 9.77 11.12
C MET A 74 -15.16 9.43 10.43
N LEU A 75 -14.17 8.90 11.16
CA LEU A 75 -12.87 8.55 10.56
C LEU A 75 -13.01 7.40 9.55
N THR A 76 -13.81 6.39 9.88
CA THR A 76 -14.07 5.26 8.98
C THR A 76 -14.76 5.73 7.70
N ARG A 77 -15.71 6.68 7.82
CA ARG A 77 -16.37 7.31 6.67
C ARG A 77 -15.36 8.04 5.78
N ILE A 78 -14.51 8.89 6.36
CA ILE A 78 -13.48 9.65 5.63
C ILE A 78 -12.56 8.69 4.87
N TYR A 79 -12.07 7.64 5.55
CA TYR A 79 -11.22 6.63 4.93
C TYR A 79 -11.89 6.00 3.70
N VAL A 80 -13.12 5.50 3.83
CA VAL A 80 -13.82 4.83 2.72
C VAL A 80 -14.05 5.77 1.51
N TYR A 81 -14.33 7.05 1.73
CA TYR A 81 -14.52 7.98 0.62
C TYR A 81 -13.20 8.34 -0.07
N ILE A 82 -12.13 8.60 0.68
CA ILE A 82 -10.84 9.01 0.13
C ILE A 82 -10.13 7.82 -0.51
N GLU A 83 -10.13 6.66 0.15
CA GLU A 83 -9.38 5.47 -0.30
C GLU A 83 -9.83 5.00 -1.68
N TRP A 84 -11.11 5.15 -2.02
CA TRP A 84 -11.60 4.81 -3.36
C TRP A 84 -10.95 5.67 -4.46
N ILE A 85 -10.76 6.97 -4.21
CA ILE A 85 -10.07 7.88 -5.14
C ILE A 85 -8.58 7.52 -5.22
N VAL A 86 -7.97 7.26 -4.07
CA VAL A 86 -6.55 6.88 -3.98
C VAL A 86 -6.30 5.57 -4.72
N ALA A 87 -7.16 4.57 -4.57
CA ALA A 87 -7.07 3.30 -5.27
C ALA A 87 -7.15 3.47 -6.80
N PHE A 88 -7.97 4.40 -7.29
CA PHE A 88 -8.02 4.69 -8.73
C PHE A 88 -6.71 5.30 -9.22
N ILE A 89 -6.16 6.30 -8.52
CA ILE A 89 -4.86 6.91 -8.86
C ILE A 89 -3.73 5.87 -8.73
N GLY A 90 -3.84 4.93 -7.79
CA GLY A 90 -2.91 3.82 -7.59
C GLY A 90 -2.76 2.95 -8.83
N THR A 91 -3.84 2.65 -9.57
CA THR A 91 -3.76 1.89 -10.83
C THR A 91 -2.93 2.63 -11.88
N VAL A 92 -3.16 3.94 -12.03
CA VAL A 92 -2.43 4.79 -12.98
C VAL A 92 -0.95 4.86 -12.59
N ARG A 93 -0.63 4.97 -11.30
CA ARG A 93 0.74 4.95 -10.78
C ARG A 93 1.47 3.67 -11.18
N ILE A 94 0.87 2.50 -10.98
CA ILE A 94 1.51 1.21 -11.30
C ILE A 94 1.82 1.13 -12.80
N GLY A 95 0.86 1.52 -13.65
CA GLY A 95 1.06 1.57 -15.10
C GLY A 95 2.19 2.52 -15.50
N PHE A 96 2.22 3.72 -14.92
CA PHE A 96 3.25 4.72 -15.25
C PHE A 96 4.64 4.34 -14.75
N MET A 97 4.75 3.73 -13.57
CA MET A 97 6.01 3.17 -13.06
C MET A 97 6.52 2.04 -13.95
N ALA A 98 5.66 1.09 -14.32
CA ALA A 98 6.05 -0.03 -15.19
C ALA A 98 6.56 0.47 -16.55
N TYR A 99 5.87 1.43 -17.16
CA TYR A 99 6.27 2.04 -18.42
C TYR A 99 7.64 2.74 -18.31
N ARG A 100 7.84 3.59 -17.30
CA ARG A 100 9.09 4.31 -17.11
C ARG A 100 10.27 3.38 -16.83
N LEU A 101 10.04 2.30 -16.07
CA LEU A 101 11.09 1.35 -15.73
C LEU A 101 11.54 0.55 -16.96
N GLN A 102 10.61 0.20 -17.85
CA GLN A 102 10.95 -0.43 -19.13
C GLN A 102 11.66 0.51 -20.10
N ALA A 103 11.24 1.78 -20.17
CA ALA A 103 11.85 2.78 -21.03
C ALA A 103 13.30 3.12 -20.62
N ASN A 104 13.61 3.07 -19.31
CA ASN A 104 14.92 3.43 -18.76
C ASN A 104 15.86 2.24 -18.56
N LYS A 105 15.52 1.04 -19.04
CA LYS A 105 16.32 -0.18 -18.78
C LYS A 105 17.78 -0.06 -19.23
N ASP A 106 18.01 0.55 -20.40
CA ASP A 106 19.35 0.67 -20.99
C ASP A 106 20.21 1.67 -20.21
N TRP A 107 19.57 2.71 -19.67
CA TRP A 107 20.19 3.69 -18.78
C TRP A 107 20.60 3.07 -17.44
N ILE A 108 19.75 2.22 -16.86
CA ILE A 108 20.07 1.52 -15.61
C ILE A 108 21.26 0.57 -15.81
N VAL A 109 21.28 -0.17 -16.92
CA VAL A 109 22.39 -1.08 -17.25
C VAL A 109 23.70 -0.31 -17.48
N SER A 110 23.64 0.87 -18.12
CA SER A 110 24.85 1.68 -18.35
C SER A 110 25.44 2.20 -17.03
N LEU A 111 24.58 2.58 -16.07
CA LEU A 111 25.00 3.00 -14.73
C LEU A 111 25.66 1.87 -13.93
N CYS A 112 25.16 0.64 -14.05
CA CYS A 112 25.78 -0.53 -13.40
C CYS A 112 27.16 -0.88 -13.96
N ARG A 113 27.46 -0.51 -15.22
CA ARG A 113 28.78 -0.71 -15.85
C ARG A 113 29.76 0.44 -15.58
N GLY A 114 29.48 1.29 -14.61
CA GLY A 114 30.33 2.44 -14.26
C GLY A 114 29.97 3.73 -14.99
N GLY A 115 28.79 3.80 -15.63
CA GLY A 115 28.24 5.06 -16.11
C GLY A 115 28.03 6.05 -14.96
N VAL A 116 28.30 7.33 -15.21
CA VAL A 116 27.98 8.42 -14.28
C VAL A 116 26.56 8.91 -14.54
N ASN A 117 25.76 9.03 -13.48
CA ASN A 117 24.45 9.70 -13.57
C ASN A 117 24.62 11.17 -13.97
N GLU A 118 23.54 11.80 -14.43
CA GLU A 118 23.48 13.26 -14.71
C GLU A 118 23.90 14.13 -13.50
N LYS A 119 23.89 13.54 -12.30
CA LYS A 119 24.34 14.17 -11.04
C LYS A 119 25.75 13.78 -10.59
N GLY A 120 26.52 13.06 -11.40
CA GLY A 120 27.87 12.59 -11.07
C GLY A 120 27.93 11.50 -9.99
N TYR A 121 26.79 10.92 -9.60
CA TYR A 121 26.75 9.83 -8.62
C TYR A 121 27.16 8.51 -9.28
N SER A 122 28.26 7.92 -8.80
CA SER A 122 28.57 6.51 -9.04
C SER A 122 27.82 5.65 -8.02
N PRO A 123 27.33 4.45 -8.39
CA PRO A 123 26.60 3.60 -7.48
C PRO A 123 27.55 2.88 -6.51
N MET A 124 28.14 3.61 -5.57
CA MET A 124 28.96 3.05 -4.49
C MET A 124 28.09 2.87 -3.24
N GLY A 125 27.44 1.71 -3.12
CA GLY A 125 26.63 1.32 -1.95
C GLY A 125 26.17 -0.15 -2.00
N THR A 126 25.81 -0.73 -0.86
CA THR A 126 25.37 -2.14 -0.76
C THR A 126 24.08 -2.42 -1.51
N ALA A 127 23.15 -1.46 -1.55
CA ALA A 127 21.91 -1.60 -2.31
C ALA A 127 22.13 -1.53 -3.83
N ALA A 128 23.12 -0.75 -4.27
CA ALA A 128 23.55 -0.73 -5.66
C ALA A 128 24.10 -2.07 -6.13
N ALA A 129 24.83 -2.76 -5.27
CA ALA A 129 25.31 -4.11 -5.55
C ALA A 129 24.15 -5.10 -5.77
N PHE A 130 23.03 -4.95 -5.07
CA PHE A 130 21.89 -5.87 -5.20
C PHE A 130 21.24 -5.81 -6.60
N TYR A 131 20.90 -4.60 -7.09
CA TYR A 131 20.24 -4.48 -8.39
C TYR A 131 21.22 -4.57 -9.58
N CYS A 132 22.52 -4.26 -9.40
CA CYS A 132 23.50 -4.43 -10.47
C CYS A 132 24.00 -5.87 -10.63
N ASN A 133 23.89 -6.72 -9.59
CA ASN A 133 24.24 -8.14 -9.67
C ASN A 133 23.07 -9.03 -10.13
N THR A 134 21.85 -8.47 -10.18
CA THR A 134 20.64 -9.16 -10.63
C THR A 134 20.34 -8.78 -12.08
N ASN A 135 19.84 -9.72 -12.89
CA ASN A 135 19.35 -9.41 -14.23
C ASN A 135 18.25 -8.33 -14.18
N ILE A 136 18.40 -7.27 -14.99
CA ILE A 136 17.52 -6.10 -14.93
C ILE A 136 16.05 -6.48 -15.22
N ASP A 137 15.81 -7.39 -16.17
CA ASP A 137 14.46 -7.83 -16.50
C ASP A 137 13.78 -8.56 -15.33
N THR A 138 14.55 -9.38 -14.59
CA THR A 138 14.07 -10.06 -13.39
C THR A 138 13.78 -9.06 -12.27
N PHE A 139 14.64 -8.07 -12.07
CA PHE A 139 14.42 -7.00 -11.10
C PHE A 139 13.15 -6.20 -11.40
N ILE A 140 12.95 -5.80 -12.66
CA ILE A 140 11.76 -5.08 -13.13
C ILE A 140 10.49 -5.90 -12.84
N MET A 141 10.52 -7.21 -13.14
CA MET A 141 9.39 -8.10 -12.89
C MET A 141 9.05 -8.18 -11.40
N PHE A 142 10.03 -8.39 -10.53
CA PHE A 142 9.81 -8.43 -9.08
C PHE A 142 9.25 -7.11 -8.54
N PHE A 143 9.75 -5.98 -9.04
CA PHE A 143 9.27 -4.65 -8.64
C PHE A 143 7.80 -4.45 -9.02
N ILE A 144 7.42 -4.79 -10.26
CA ILE A 144 6.03 -4.68 -10.73
C ILE A 144 5.10 -5.63 -9.97
N VAL A 145 5.50 -6.89 -9.78
CA VAL A 145 4.71 -7.87 -9.02
C VAL A 145 4.51 -7.40 -7.58
N GLY A 146 5.56 -6.86 -6.94
CA GLY A 146 5.46 -6.29 -5.60
C GLY A 146 4.44 -5.15 -5.51
N LEU A 147 4.43 -4.23 -6.49
CA LEU A 147 3.44 -3.15 -6.55
C LEU A 147 2.01 -3.66 -6.74
N VAL A 148 1.81 -4.70 -7.56
CA VAL A 148 0.48 -5.30 -7.77
C VAL A 148 0.00 -6.00 -6.50
N VAL A 149 0.87 -6.74 -5.81
CA VAL A 149 0.52 -7.40 -4.55
C VAL A 149 0.15 -6.37 -3.48
N ASP A 150 0.93 -5.29 -3.34
CA ASP A 150 0.62 -4.18 -2.43
C ASP A 150 -0.75 -3.53 -2.75
N TYR A 151 -1.03 -3.32 -4.04
CA TYR A 151 -2.32 -2.80 -4.49
C TYR A 151 -3.50 -3.71 -4.15
N VAL A 152 -3.34 -5.03 -4.33
CA VAL A 152 -4.36 -6.01 -3.94
C VAL A 152 -4.58 -6.01 -2.43
N ILE A 153 -3.51 -5.90 -1.63
CA ILE A 153 -3.60 -5.79 -0.17
C ILE A 153 -4.37 -4.52 0.22
N GLN A 154 -4.15 -3.39 -0.45
CA GLN A 154 -4.90 -2.15 -0.20
C GLN A 154 -6.36 -2.26 -0.57
N LEU A 155 -6.69 -2.84 -1.74
CA LEU A 155 -8.08 -3.08 -2.12
C LEU A 155 -8.79 -3.99 -1.11
N TYR A 156 -8.08 -5.00 -0.59
CA TYR A 156 -8.62 -5.87 0.43
C TYR A 156 -8.81 -5.15 1.77
N LEU A 157 -7.87 -4.28 2.17
CA LEU A 157 -8.02 -3.43 3.34
C LEU A 157 -9.23 -2.50 3.20
N TYR A 158 -9.39 -1.85 2.04
CA TYR A 158 -10.55 -1.04 1.71
C TYR A 158 -11.85 -1.83 1.88
N PHE A 159 -11.92 -3.04 1.33
CA PHE A 159 -13.10 -3.90 1.45
C PHE A 159 -13.45 -4.21 2.92
N VAL A 160 -12.45 -4.53 3.75
CA VAL A 160 -12.67 -4.84 5.17
C VAL A 160 -13.13 -3.61 5.95
N VAL A 161 -12.52 -2.44 5.73
CA VAL A 161 -12.91 -1.20 6.42
C VAL A 161 -14.27 -0.68 5.93
N TRP A 162 -14.57 -0.81 4.64
CA TRP A 162 -15.90 -0.51 4.10
C TRP A 162 -16.98 -1.39 4.75
N ARG A 163 -16.71 -2.69 4.93
CA ARG A 163 -17.63 -3.59 5.63
C ARG A 163 -17.84 -3.17 7.08
N TYR A 164 -16.77 -2.76 7.77
CA TYR A 164 -16.83 -2.23 9.12
C TYR A 164 -17.70 -0.95 9.19
N TYR A 165 -17.52 -0.03 8.23
CA TYR A 165 -18.36 1.16 8.08
C TYR A 165 -19.85 0.84 7.89
N VAL A 166 -20.18 -0.13 7.02
CA VAL A 166 -21.56 -0.57 6.78
C VAL A 166 -22.16 -1.15 8.07
N ARG A 167 -21.42 -1.98 8.81
CA ARG A 167 -21.86 -2.52 10.11
C ARG A 167 -22.19 -1.42 11.12
N MET A 168 -21.34 -0.40 11.23
CA MET A 168 -21.57 0.74 12.11
C MET A 168 -22.82 1.54 11.73
N ARG A 169 -23.12 1.65 10.43
CA ARG A 169 -24.30 2.36 9.93
C ARG A 169 -25.60 1.60 10.21
N LEU A 170 -25.58 0.28 10.10
CA LEU A 170 -26.76 -0.58 10.31
C LEU A 170 -27.06 -0.82 11.80
N TYR A 171 -26.04 -0.83 12.67
CA TYR A 171 -26.20 -1.09 14.10
C TYR A 171 -25.64 0.06 14.97
N PRO A 172 -26.24 1.26 14.92
CA PRO A 172 -25.73 2.44 15.64
C PRO A 172 -25.78 2.30 17.18
N PHE A 173 -26.52 1.32 17.72
CA PHE A 173 -26.79 1.16 19.16
C PHE A 173 -26.13 -0.06 19.83
N SER A 174 -25.15 -0.72 19.21
CA SER A 174 -24.40 -1.82 19.85
C SER A 174 -23.42 -1.35 20.94
N LYS A 175 -23.73 -0.26 21.67
CA LYS A 175 -22.95 0.20 22.83
C LYS A 175 -23.43 -0.39 24.15
N ALA A 176 -24.50 -1.19 24.16
CA ALA A 176 -25.03 -1.79 25.36
C ALA A 176 -25.27 -3.29 25.17
N SER A 177 -24.21 -4.07 25.02
CA SER A 177 -24.16 -5.38 25.67
C SER A 177 -22.73 -5.89 25.66
N VAL A 178 -22.25 -6.21 26.85
CA VAL A 178 -21.06 -7.02 27.11
C VAL A 178 -21.39 -8.44 26.66
N VAL A 179 -21.51 -8.64 25.36
CA VAL A 179 -21.71 -9.97 24.78
C VAL A 179 -20.40 -10.27 24.07
N SER A 180 -19.59 -11.06 24.77
CA SER A 180 -18.39 -11.66 24.23
C SER A 180 -18.72 -12.23 22.85
N TYR A 181 -17.82 -12.03 21.89
CA TYR A 181 -17.92 -12.51 20.51
C TYR A 181 -18.27 -14.00 20.39
N GLU A 182 -18.11 -14.78 21.46
CA GLU A 182 -18.54 -16.19 21.55
C GLU A 182 -20.06 -16.36 21.55
N GLN A 183 -20.84 -15.50 22.21
CA GLN A 183 -22.30 -15.68 22.33
C GLN A 183 -23.05 -15.43 21.01
N GLY A 184 -22.52 -14.57 20.14
CA GLY A 184 -23.10 -14.34 18.80
C GLY A 184 -22.91 -15.51 17.82
N LEU A 185 -22.10 -16.52 18.17
CA LEU A 185 -21.88 -17.70 17.34
C LEU A 185 -22.81 -18.87 17.69
N TYR A 186 -23.43 -18.87 18.88
CA TYR A 186 -24.29 -19.95 19.37
C TYR A 186 -25.79 -19.67 19.23
N ASP A 187 -26.18 -18.42 18.96
CA ASP A 187 -27.59 -18.01 18.83
C ASP A 187 -28.06 -17.81 17.36
N ALA A 188 -27.34 -18.35 16.37
CA ALA A 188 -27.70 -18.30 14.94
C ALA A 188 -27.87 -19.70 14.32
#